data_AF-A0A3R7DSG0-F1
#
_entry.id   AF-A0A3R7DSG0-F1
#
_cell.length_a   1.000
_cell.length_b   1.000
_cell.length_c   1.000
_cell.angle_alpha   90.00
_cell.angle_beta   90.00
_cell.angle_gamma   90.00
#
_symmetry.space_group_name_H-M   'P 1'
#
loop_
_entity.id
_entity.type
_entity.pdbx_description
1 polymer ?
#
loop_
_entity_poly.entity_id
_entity_poly.type
_entity_poly.pdbx_seq_one_letter_code
_entity_poly.pdbx_strand_id
1 'polypeptide(L)'
;MKKLAFSDIRYWIASFILGLMAISAPIVRATEPAQALDFETHAAFFSKETKQKTALDPQVFVKESSAVAAVGPQGIRHVAGLRNALVSDDASLPLFNAEGRSLNMSLGQWLAPKGQAVLSPLPTGAERITVAFSRLKPGGHYSLFENHFDQKPVGFTPLDAKGTENSFVADSNGRGVATVIAPSALTHDNAVLLVYHSDNMAHGKSRGDIGVNAHHQLIARPK
;
A
#
# COMPACT_ATOMS: atom_id res chain seq x y z
N MET A 1 -59.87 65.37 23.72
CA MET A 1 -59.54 65.05 25.12
C MET A 1 -60.70 64.29 25.74
N LYS A 2 -60.56 62.97 25.92
CA LYS A 2 -61.57 62.08 26.53
C LYS A 2 -60.89 61.20 27.59
N LYS A 3 -61.56 61.12 28.74
CA LYS A 3 -61.46 60.20 29.91
C LYS A 3 -61.06 58.75 29.54
N LEU A 4 -60.46 57.91 30.40
CA LEU A 4 -60.87 57.48 31.76
C LEU A 4 -59.68 56.91 32.57
N ALA A 5 -59.89 56.86 33.89
CA ALA A 5 -59.01 56.32 34.94
C ALA A 5 -59.41 54.90 35.40
N PHE A 6 -58.62 54.37 36.36
CA PHE A 6 -58.73 53.14 37.17
C PHE A 6 -58.16 51.86 36.50
N SER A 7 -57.37 51.00 37.15
CA SER A 7 -57.08 50.77 38.57
C SER A 7 -55.78 49.94 38.74
N ASP A 8 -55.16 50.06 39.92
CA ASP A 8 -54.05 49.28 40.44
C ASP A 8 -54.13 47.76 40.20
N ILE A 9 -53.00 47.14 39.85
CA ILE A 9 -52.58 45.80 40.30
C ILE A 9 -51.05 45.78 40.38
N ARG A 10 -50.53 45.59 41.59
CA ARG A 10 -49.12 45.33 41.91
C ARG A 10 -48.87 43.83 41.80
N TYR A 11 -47.98 43.34 40.94
CA TYR A 11 -47.29 42.04 41.15
C TYR A 11 -45.91 42.01 40.44
N TRP A 12 -44.88 41.92 41.29
CA TRP A 12 -43.66 41.11 41.22
C TRP A 12 -42.81 40.96 39.93
N ILE A 13 -41.51 41.17 40.18
CA ILE A 13 -40.30 40.85 39.42
C ILE A 13 -40.25 39.38 39.00
N ALA A 14 -39.88 39.10 37.75
CA ALA A 14 -38.96 38.00 37.39
C ALA A 14 -38.54 38.13 35.90
N SER A 15 -37.38 38.73 35.66
CA SER A 15 -36.65 38.58 34.40
C SER A 15 -36.12 37.15 34.30
N PHE A 16 -36.67 36.33 33.40
CA PHE A 16 -36.06 35.05 33.02
C PHE A 16 -35.15 35.28 31.80
N ILE A 17 -33.86 35.49 32.05
CA ILE A 17 -32.83 35.29 31.01
C ILE A 17 -32.59 33.79 30.95
N LEU A 18 -33.14 33.14 29.93
CA LEU A 18 -32.81 31.75 29.61
C LEU A 18 -31.40 31.73 29.01
N GLY A 19 -30.39 31.52 29.85
CA GLY A 19 -29.04 31.21 29.39
C GLY A 19 -29.01 29.82 28.77
N LEU A 20 -29.02 29.73 27.44
CA LEU A 20 -28.64 28.51 26.73
C LEU A 20 -27.13 28.29 26.92
N MET A 21 -26.74 27.51 27.93
CA MET A 21 -25.44 26.83 27.90
C MET A 21 -25.53 25.71 26.86
N ALA A 22 -25.05 25.99 25.65
CA ALA A 22 -24.70 24.93 24.71
C ALA A 22 -23.50 24.18 25.28
N ILE A 23 -23.74 23.02 25.89
CA ILE A 23 -22.68 22.07 26.22
C ILE A 23 -22.16 21.55 24.88
N SER A 24 -21.06 22.13 24.39
CA SER A 24 -20.30 21.55 23.28
C SER A 24 -19.68 20.24 23.78
N ALA A 25 -20.44 19.15 23.69
CA ALA A 25 -19.86 17.82 23.83
C ALA A 25 -18.81 17.67 22.72
N PRO A 26 -17.57 17.22 23.02
CA PRO A 26 -16.62 16.91 21.98
C PRO A 26 -17.25 15.83 21.09
N ILE A 27 -17.33 16.10 19.79
CA ILE A 27 -17.69 15.10 18.79
C ILE A 27 -16.58 14.06 18.83
N VAL A 28 -16.79 12.97 19.57
CA VAL A 28 -15.98 11.76 19.45
C VAL A 28 -16.27 11.22 18.05
N ARG A 29 -15.40 11.50 17.09
CA ARG A 29 -15.42 10.77 15.81
C ARG A 29 -15.24 9.30 16.16
N ALA A 30 -16.21 8.48 15.77
CA ALA A 30 -16.08 7.03 15.86
C ALA A 30 -14.80 6.65 15.10
N THR A 31 -13.86 6.02 15.79
CA THR A 31 -12.69 5.44 15.14
C THR A 31 -13.19 4.32 14.25
N GLU A 32 -13.00 4.45 12.93
CA GLU A 32 -13.26 3.37 11.98
C GLU A 32 -12.57 2.07 12.47
N PRO A 33 -13.24 0.92 12.39
CA PRO A 33 -12.69 -0.33 12.89
C PRO A 33 -11.44 -0.72 12.07
N ALA A 34 -10.53 -1.46 12.71
CA ALA A 34 -9.37 -1.98 12.00
C ALA A 34 -9.80 -2.91 10.86
N GLN A 35 -9.17 -2.77 9.69
CA GLN A 35 -9.44 -3.58 8.51
C GLN A 35 -8.27 -4.52 8.23
N ALA A 36 -8.55 -5.81 8.05
CA ALA A 36 -7.55 -6.78 7.59
C ALA A 36 -7.62 -6.93 6.07
N LEU A 37 -6.46 -6.93 5.41
CA LEU A 37 -6.30 -7.12 3.97
C LEU A 37 -5.31 -8.26 3.71
N ASP A 38 -5.69 -9.21 2.87
CA ASP A 38 -4.76 -10.22 2.39
C ASP A 38 -3.97 -9.69 1.19
N PHE A 39 -2.66 -9.96 1.18
CA PHE A 39 -1.83 -9.67 0.02
C PHE A 39 -2.05 -10.72 -1.08
N GLU A 40 -2.18 -10.25 -2.32
CA GLU A 40 -2.00 -11.07 -3.52
C GLU A 40 -0.63 -10.81 -4.15
N THR A 41 -0.18 -11.69 -5.06
CA THR A 41 1.06 -11.42 -5.81
C THR A 41 0.83 -10.24 -6.75
N HIS A 42 1.86 -9.43 -6.93
CA HIS A 42 1.80 -8.31 -7.86
C HIS A 42 1.53 -8.81 -9.29
N ALA A 43 2.05 -9.98 -9.69
CA ALA A 43 1.70 -10.64 -10.95
C ALA A 43 0.20 -10.87 -11.14
N ALA A 44 -0.48 -11.43 -10.12
CA ALA A 44 -1.91 -11.71 -10.17
C ALA A 44 -2.71 -10.41 -10.23
N PHE A 45 -2.39 -9.44 -9.37
CA PHE A 45 -3.02 -8.13 -9.35
C PHE A 45 -2.88 -7.42 -10.70
N PHE A 46 -1.64 -7.30 -11.20
CA PHE A 46 -1.34 -6.62 -12.45
C PHE A 46 -2.05 -7.28 -13.63
N SER A 47 -2.01 -8.61 -13.72
CA SER A 47 -2.63 -9.36 -14.81
C SER A 47 -4.14 -9.17 -14.84
N LYS A 48 -4.78 -9.16 -13.67
CA LYS A 48 -6.22 -8.90 -13.51
C LYS A 48 -6.57 -7.46 -13.90
N GLU A 49 -5.85 -6.49 -13.34
CA GLU A 49 -6.12 -5.05 -13.53
C GLU A 49 -5.94 -4.62 -14.99
N THR A 50 -4.90 -5.14 -15.65
CA THR A 50 -4.59 -4.82 -17.05
C THR A 50 -5.20 -5.79 -18.06
N LYS A 51 -6.02 -6.75 -17.59
CA LYS A 51 -6.71 -7.75 -18.42
C LYS A 51 -5.75 -8.50 -19.36
N GLN A 52 -4.60 -8.91 -18.84
CA GLN A 52 -3.64 -9.68 -19.60
C GLN A 52 -4.28 -10.97 -20.12
N LYS A 53 -4.06 -11.28 -21.40
CA LYS A 53 -4.56 -12.53 -22.00
C LYS A 53 -3.93 -13.75 -21.33
N THR A 54 -2.66 -13.64 -20.99
CA THR A 54 -1.89 -14.65 -20.25
C THR A 54 -1.31 -13.96 -19.04
N ALA A 55 -1.60 -14.50 -17.85
CA ALA A 55 -1.10 -13.91 -16.61
C ALA A 55 0.42 -13.95 -16.57
N LEU A 56 1.03 -12.81 -16.29
CA LEU A 56 2.47 -12.62 -16.25
C LEU A 56 2.88 -11.80 -15.02
N ASP A 57 4.13 -11.94 -14.63
CA ASP A 57 4.77 -11.01 -13.72
C ASP A 57 5.53 -9.94 -14.53
N PRO A 58 5.14 -8.66 -14.41
CA PRO A 58 5.78 -7.59 -15.17
C PRO A 58 7.18 -7.22 -14.64
N GLN A 59 7.59 -7.72 -13.45
CA GLN A 59 8.78 -7.27 -12.71
C GLN A 59 10.00 -8.20 -12.83
N VAL A 60 9.78 -9.45 -13.22
CA VAL A 60 10.84 -10.48 -13.28
C VAL A 60 10.82 -11.22 -14.60
N PHE A 61 11.99 -11.76 -14.98
CA PHE A 61 12.24 -12.31 -16.30
C PHE A 61 12.73 -13.75 -16.20
N VAL A 62 12.45 -14.53 -17.25
CA VAL A 62 13.01 -15.86 -17.49
C VAL A 62 13.76 -15.86 -18.82
N LYS A 63 14.67 -16.81 -19.01
CA LYS A 63 15.40 -16.96 -20.28
C LYS A 63 14.48 -17.46 -21.38
N GLU A 64 14.60 -16.82 -22.55
CA GLU A 64 13.99 -17.25 -23.80
C GLU A 64 14.90 -16.82 -24.94
N SER A 65 15.63 -17.77 -25.54
CA SER A 65 16.72 -17.48 -26.48
C SER A 65 16.28 -16.71 -27.72
N SER A 66 15.03 -16.86 -28.15
CA SER A 66 14.45 -16.14 -29.29
C SER A 66 13.90 -14.76 -28.94
N ALA A 67 13.84 -14.40 -27.66
CA ALA A 67 13.28 -13.12 -27.24
C ALA A 67 14.23 -11.97 -27.62
N VAL A 68 13.66 -10.92 -28.20
CA VAL A 68 14.38 -9.69 -28.52
C VAL A 68 14.35 -8.72 -27.33
N ALA A 69 15.28 -7.78 -27.30
CA ALA A 69 15.23 -6.68 -26.34
C ALA A 69 13.94 -5.87 -26.58
N ALA A 70 13.20 -5.58 -25.51
CA ALA A 70 11.92 -4.91 -25.61
C ALA A 70 11.61 -4.07 -24.36
N VAL A 71 10.46 -3.38 -24.40
CA VAL A 71 9.90 -2.67 -23.26
C VAL A 71 8.68 -3.47 -22.79
N GLY A 72 8.74 -3.96 -21.56
CA GLY A 72 7.66 -4.71 -20.92
C GLY A 72 6.46 -3.81 -20.58
N PRO A 73 5.37 -4.42 -20.11
CA PRO A 73 4.07 -3.74 -19.99
C PRO A 73 4.00 -2.69 -18.87
N GLN A 74 4.99 -2.63 -17.98
CA GLN A 74 5.17 -1.54 -17.00
C GLN A 74 6.26 -0.54 -17.39
N GLY A 75 6.66 -0.50 -18.66
CA GLY A 75 7.70 0.41 -19.15
C GLY A 75 9.14 -0.02 -18.83
N ILE A 76 9.33 -1.23 -18.30
CA ILE A 76 10.64 -1.77 -17.94
C ILE A 76 11.33 -2.27 -19.22
N ARG A 77 12.48 -1.69 -19.55
CA ARG A 77 13.31 -2.16 -20.67
C ARG A 77 14.07 -3.40 -20.24
N HIS A 78 14.09 -4.45 -21.07
CA HIS A 78 14.89 -5.65 -20.83
C HIS A 78 15.76 -6.02 -22.03
N VAL A 79 16.87 -6.71 -21.76
CA VAL A 79 17.80 -7.19 -22.77
C VAL A 79 17.21 -8.36 -23.57
N ALA A 80 17.82 -8.66 -24.73
CA ALA A 80 17.48 -9.83 -25.52
C ALA A 80 17.80 -11.13 -24.77
N GLY A 81 17.15 -12.23 -25.15
CA GLY A 81 17.25 -13.51 -24.47
C GLY A 81 16.39 -13.63 -23.21
N LEU A 82 15.57 -12.62 -22.91
CA LEU A 82 14.67 -12.57 -21.76
C LEU A 82 13.25 -12.24 -22.20
N ARG A 83 12.28 -12.84 -21.50
CA ARG A 83 10.89 -12.40 -21.50
C ARG A 83 10.38 -12.29 -20.07
N ASN A 84 9.29 -11.54 -19.87
CA ASN A 84 8.58 -11.57 -18.59
C ASN A 84 8.21 -13.01 -18.22
N ALA A 85 8.31 -13.32 -16.92
CA ALA A 85 7.86 -14.61 -16.41
C ALA A 85 6.34 -14.71 -16.54
N LEU A 86 5.85 -15.85 -17.03
CA LEU A 86 4.44 -16.16 -17.00
C LEU A 86 4.11 -16.81 -15.66
N VAL A 87 2.92 -16.54 -15.12
CA VAL A 87 2.48 -17.17 -13.86
C VAL A 87 2.37 -18.70 -14.01
N SER A 88 2.14 -19.18 -15.24
CA SER A 88 2.01 -20.60 -15.58
C SER A 88 3.33 -21.27 -16.01
N ASP A 89 4.45 -20.53 -16.02
CA ASP A 89 5.75 -21.14 -16.30
C ASP A 89 6.12 -22.18 -15.24
N ASP A 90 7.07 -23.06 -15.56
CA ASP A 90 7.60 -24.03 -14.60
C ASP A 90 8.18 -23.31 -13.37
N ALA A 91 7.70 -23.69 -12.18
CA ALA A 91 8.07 -23.08 -10.91
C ALA A 91 9.57 -23.23 -10.55
N SER A 92 10.29 -24.14 -11.20
CA SER A 92 11.73 -24.33 -11.04
C SER A 92 12.57 -23.38 -11.89
N LEU A 93 11.97 -22.64 -12.84
CA LEU A 93 12.74 -21.74 -13.71
C LEU A 93 13.47 -20.67 -12.88
N PRO A 94 14.77 -20.44 -13.16
CA PRO A 94 15.52 -19.38 -12.52
C PRO A 94 15.04 -18.01 -13.01
N LEU A 95 14.97 -17.04 -12.09
CA LEU A 95 14.58 -15.67 -12.40
C LEU A 95 15.77 -14.73 -12.59
N PHE A 96 15.53 -13.73 -13.43
CA PHE A 96 16.48 -12.68 -13.77
C PHE A 96 15.82 -11.31 -13.65
N ASN A 97 16.65 -10.29 -13.42
CA ASN A 97 16.25 -8.90 -13.61
C ASN A 97 16.28 -8.54 -15.12
N ALA A 98 15.89 -7.31 -15.45
CA ALA A 98 15.78 -6.86 -16.83
C ALA A 98 17.13 -6.80 -17.59
N GLU A 99 18.25 -6.79 -16.86
CA GLU A 99 19.61 -6.82 -17.41
C GLU A 99 20.17 -8.24 -17.56
N GLY A 100 19.41 -9.28 -17.20
CA GLY A 100 19.86 -10.67 -17.25
C GLY A 100 20.71 -11.10 -16.07
N ARG A 101 20.74 -10.33 -14.98
CA ARG A 101 21.37 -10.77 -13.72
C ARG A 101 20.43 -11.70 -12.97
N SER A 102 20.97 -12.80 -12.45
CA SER A 102 20.22 -13.76 -11.64
C SER A 102 19.67 -13.08 -10.37
N LEU A 103 18.40 -13.34 -10.05
CA LEU A 103 17.79 -12.99 -8.77
C LEU A 103 18.07 -14.03 -7.67
N ASN A 104 18.78 -15.11 -8.03
CA ASN A 104 19.13 -16.23 -7.16
C ASN A 104 17.91 -16.86 -6.47
N MET A 105 16.82 -16.98 -7.22
CA MET A 105 15.60 -17.66 -6.82
C MET A 105 14.87 -18.21 -8.04
N SER A 106 14.02 -19.23 -7.82
CA SER A 106 13.12 -19.74 -8.84
C SER A 106 11.82 -18.95 -8.90
N LEU A 107 11.06 -19.11 -9.99
CA LEU A 107 9.73 -18.53 -10.12
C LEU A 107 8.78 -18.96 -9.00
N GLY A 108 8.81 -20.24 -8.63
CA GLY A 108 8.01 -20.76 -7.52
C GLY A 108 8.34 -20.09 -6.19
N GLN A 109 9.62 -19.83 -5.92
CA GLN A 109 10.05 -19.10 -4.72
C GLN A 109 9.60 -17.64 -4.76
N TRP A 110 9.60 -17.01 -5.93
CA TRP A 110 9.15 -15.63 -6.12
C TRP A 110 7.65 -15.44 -5.92
N LEU A 111 6.83 -16.41 -6.36
CA LEU A 111 5.37 -16.38 -6.24
C LEU A 111 4.83 -17.00 -4.94
N ALA A 112 5.69 -17.66 -4.16
CA ALA A 112 5.33 -18.29 -2.88
C ALA A 112 4.96 -17.34 -1.73
N PRO A 113 5.47 -16.10 -1.63
CA PRO A 113 5.18 -15.23 -0.51
C PRO A 113 3.70 -15.01 -0.26
N LYS A 114 3.36 -14.87 1.02
CA LYS A 114 2.02 -14.53 1.51
C LYS A 114 2.15 -13.45 2.56
N GLY A 115 1.11 -12.63 2.70
CA GLY A 115 1.05 -11.68 3.79
C GLY A 115 -0.34 -11.19 4.09
N GLN A 116 -0.44 -10.48 5.21
CA GLN A 116 -1.64 -9.76 5.64
C GLN A 116 -1.23 -8.38 6.13
N ALA A 117 -2.05 -7.37 5.83
CA ALA A 117 -1.99 -6.04 6.43
C ALA A 117 -3.17 -5.86 7.39
N VAL A 118 -2.93 -5.21 8.52
CA VAL A 118 -3.97 -4.68 9.40
C VAL A 118 -3.87 -3.16 9.38
N LEU A 119 -4.89 -2.52 8.83
CA LEU A 119 -5.05 -1.08 8.77
C LEU A 119 -5.81 -0.63 10.03
N SER A 120 -5.20 0.24 10.83
CA SER A 120 -5.76 0.72 12.09
C SER A 120 -5.78 2.26 12.09
N PRO A 121 -6.93 2.87 11.79
CA PRO A 121 -7.10 4.32 11.82
C PRO A 121 -6.70 4.93 13.16
N LEU A 122 -6.04 6.08 13.12
CA LEU A 122 -5.63 6.85 14.29
C LEU A 122 -6.49 8.10 14.45
N PRO A 123 -6.68 8.61 15.69
CA PRO A 123 -7.45 9.84 15.93
C PRO A 123 -6.92 11.09 15.18
N THR A 124 -5.67 11.05 14.74
CA THR A 124 -5.02 12.13 13.97
C THR A 124 -5.39 12.13 12.49
N GLY A 125 -6.12 11.13 11.99
CA GLY A 125 -6.36 10.90 10.56
C GLY A 125 -5.26 10.10 9.85
N ALA A 126 -4.13 9.87 10.52
CA ALA A 126 -3.11 8.92 10.10
C ALA A 126 -3.60 7.48 10.27
N GLU A 127 -2.85 6.52 9.73
CA GLU A 127 -3.18 5.10 9.83
C GLU A 127 -1.97 4.28 10.24
N ARG A 128 -2.12 3.46 11.28
CA ARG A 128 -1.13 2.45 11.63
C ARG A 128 -1.37 1.22 10.77
N ILE A 129 -0.35 0.83 10.03
CA ILE A 129 -0.38 -0.32 9.15
C ILE A 129 0.61 -1.35 9.69
N THR A 130 0.10 -2.47 10.19
CA THR A 130 0.92 -3.61 10.60
C THR A 130 0.85 -4.68 9.53
N VAL A 131 2.00 -5.08 9.00
CA VAL A 131 2.09 -6.15 8.01
C VAL A 131 2.84 -7.35 8.57
N ALA A 132 2.40 -8.54 8.18
CA ALA A 132 3.09 -9.79 8.46
C ALA A 132 3.21 -10.60 7.18
N PHE A 133 4.42 -11.07 6.89
CA PHE A 133 4.75 -11.84 5.69
C PHE A 133 5.38 -13.18 6.04
N SER A 134 5.22 -14.14 5.13
CA SER A 134 5.88 -15.44 5.19
C SER A 134 6.33 -15.88 3.81
N ARG A 135 7.32 -16.78 3.77
CA ARG A 135 7.93 -17.32 2.54
C ARG A 135 8.58 -16.25 1.67
N LEU A 136 8.97 -15.12 2.26
CA LEU A 136 9.90 -14.19 1.63
C LEU A 136 11.26 -14.87 1.41
N LYS A 137 12.10 -14.27 0.56
CA LYS A 137 13.49 -14.70 0.43
C LYS A 137 14.19 -14.48 1.77
N PRO A 138 14.75 -15.52 2.42
CA PRO A 138 15.50 -15.34 3.66
C PRO A 138 16.63 -14.32 3.50
N GLY A 139 16.75 -13.38 4.44
CA GLY A 139 17.71 -12.27 4.37
C GLY A 139 17.44 -11.27 3.25
N GLY A 140 16.31 -11.36 2.55
CA GLY A 140 15.93 -10.40 1.51
C GLY A 140 15.62 -9.03 2.10
N HIS A 141 15.98 -7.98 1.37
CA HIS A 141 15.68 -6.59 1.72
C HIS A 141 14.37 -6.17 1.07
N TYR A 142 13.51 -5.52 1.86
CA TYR A 142 12.18 -5.16 1.44
C TYR A 142 11.83 -3.73 1.86
N SER A 143 10.96 -3.10 1.08
CA SER A 143 10.33 -1.83 1.45
C SER A 143 8.84 -1.84 1.14
N LEU A 144 8.10 -1.05 1.91
CA LEU A 144 6.68 -0.81 1.77
C LEU A 144 6.45 0.56 1.12
N PHE A 145 5.61 0.55 0.10
CA PHE A 145 5.18 1.74 -0.61
C PHE A 145 3.66 1.81 -0.63
N GLU A 146 3.15 3.04 -0.67
CA GLU A 146 1.79 3.31 -1.08
C GLU A 146 1.78 3.48 -2.60
N ASN A 147 0.88 2.75 -3.25
CA ASN A 147 0.61 2.84 -4.68
C ASN A 147 -0.65 3.68 -4.90
N HIS A 148 -0.58 4.73 -5.72
CA HIS A 148 -1.64 5.75 -5.91
C HIS A 148 -2.33 5.57 -7.26
N PHE A 149 -3.48 4.87 -7.28
CA PHE A 149 -4.21 4.55 -8.52
C PHE A 149 -5.05 5.71 -9.07
N ASP A 150 -5.37 6.67 -8.22
CA ASP A 150 -6.01 7.95 -8.52
C ASP A 150 -5.09 8.89 -9.34
N GLN A 151 -3.78 8.63 -9.36
CA GLN A 151 -2.80 9.41 -10.13
C GLN A 151 -2.58 8.84 -11.54
N LYS A 152 -2.23 9.73 -12.48
CA LYS A 152 -1.85 9.39 -13.87
C LYS A 152 -0.56 10.15 -14.27
N PRO A 153 0.59 9.47 -14.44
CA PRO A 153 0.81 8.04 -14.24
C PRO A 153 0.59 7.63 -12.77
N VAL A 154 0.41 6.33 -12.53
CA VAL A 154 0.28 5.78 -11.17
C VAL A 154 1.46 6.22 -10.31
N GLY A 155 1.15 6.80 -9.15
CA GLY A 155 2.13 7.37 -8.24
C GLY A 155 2.59 6.39 -7.18
N PHE A 156 3.76 6.65 -6.59
CA PHE A 156 4.30 5.83 -5.52
C PHE A 156 5.00 6.70 -4.48
N THR A 157 4.66 6.49 -3.22
CA THR A 157 5.33 7.10 -2.07
C THR A 157 5.74 6.03 -1.09
N PRO A 158 6.83 6.20 -0.32
CA PRO A 158 7.06 5.35 0.84
C PRO A 158 5.80 5.30 1.71
N LEU A 159 5.51 4.16 2.33
CA LEU A 159 4.29 4.02 3.13
C LEU A 159 4.26 4.97 4.34
N ASP A 160 5.43 5.37 4.86
CA ASP A 160 5.58 6.38 5.91
C ASP A 160 5.69 7.83 5.36
N ALA A 161 5.54 8.02 4.05
CA ALA A 161 5.81 9.23 3.25
C ALA A 161 7.23 9.82 3.34
N LYS A 162 8.06 9.34 4.26
CA LYS A 162 9.40 9.89 4.56
C LYS A 162 10.52 9.03 3.97
N GLY A 163 10.30 7.73 3.84
CA GLY A 163 11.30 6.75 3.40
C GLY A 163 12.29 6.38 4.51
N THR A 164 11.87 6.41 5.77
CA THR A 164 12.75 6.22 6.94
C THR A 164 12.44 4.97 7.73
N GLU A 165 11.16 4.59 7.81
CA GLU A 165 10.68 3.42 8.57
C GLU A 165 9.96 2.41 7.67
N ASN A 166 10.05 2.59 6.35
CA ASN A 166 9.32 1.80 5.38
C ASN A 166 10.05 0.51 4.96
N SER A 167 11.17 0.15 5.57
CA SER A 167 12.04 -0.94 5.09
C SER A 167 12.37 -1.94 6.19
N PHE A 168 12.53 -3.21 5.81
CA PHE A 168 12.90 -4.30 6.72
C PHE A 168 13.68 -5.40 5.99
N VAL A 169 14.31 -6.28 6.75
CA VAL A 169 14.98 -7.49 6.24
C VAL A 169 14.19 -8.71 6.70
N ALA A 170 13.91 -9.64 5.80
CA ALA A 170 13.27 -10.90 6.15
C ALA A 170 14.22 -11.77 6.99
N ASP A 171 13.67 -12.46 8.00
CA ASP A 171 14.45 -13.34 8.86
C ASP A 171 14.97 -14.59 8.10
N SER A 172 15.73 -15.43 8.79
CA SER A 172 16.29 -16.66 8.22
C SER A 172 15.23 -17.69 7.80
N ASN A 173 13.98 -17.53 8.24
CA ASN A 173 12.84 -18.39 7.90
C ASN A 173 11.95 -17.76 6.80
N GLY A 174 12.36 -16.61 6.23
CA GLY A 174 11.57 -15.89 5.23
C GLY A 174 10.33 -15.21 5.82
N ARG A 175 10.35 -14.84 7.10
CA ARG A 175 9.29 -14.05 7.75
C ARG A 175 9.69 -12.58 7.83
N GLY A 176 8.70 -11.70 7.80
CA GLY A 176 8.89 -10.27 8.00
C GLY A 176 7.68 -9.68 8.69
N VAL A 177 7.90 -8.80 9.67
CA VAL A 177 6.85 -8.03 10.33
C VAL A 177 7.31 -6.58 10.38
N ALA A 178 6.43 -5.66 9.97
CA ALA A 178 6.69 -4.24 10.05
C ALA A 178 5.43 -3.52 10.52
N THR A 179 5.62 -2.41 11.24
CA THR A 179 4.56 -1.47 11.58
C THR A 179 4.97 -0.11 11.07
N VAL A 180 4.13 0.51 10.25
CA VAL A 180 4.38 1.80 9.63
C VAL A 180 3.20 2.72 9.91
N ILE A 181 3.46 4.02 10.08
CA ILE A 181 2.40 5.03 10.18
C ILE A 181 2.29 5.77 8.85
N ALA A 182 1.21 5.51 8.11
CA ALA A 182 0.86 6.28 6.92
C ALA A 182 0.23 7.63 7.33
N PRO A 183 0.51 8.72 6.59
CA PRO A 183 0.02 10.05 6.94
C PRO A 183 -1.50 10.20 6.82
N SER A 184 -2.14 9.33 6.05
CA SER A 184 -3.58 9.28 5.81
C SER A 184 -4.06 7.83 5.77
N ALA A 185 -5.32 7.60 6.08
CA ALA A 185 -5.97 6.30 5.90
C ALA A 185 -5.99 5.89 4.42
N LEU A 186 -5.65 4.63 4.13
CA LEU A 186 -5.72 4.09 2.78
C LEU A 186 -7.17 3.83 2.39
N THR A 187 -7.47 4.06 1.12
CA THR A 187 -8.79 3.78 0.54
C THR A 187 -8.64 2.83 -0.64
N HIS A 188 -9.75 2.53 -1.32
CA HIS A 188 -9.69 1.85 -2.61
C HIS A 188 -8.85 2.60 -3.65
N ASP A 189 -8.51 3.89 -3.50
CA ASP A 189 -7.62 4.59 -4.43
C ASP A 189 -6.14 4.24 -4.22
N ASN A 190 -5.81 3.58 -3.12
CA ASN A 190 -4.44 3.33 -2.68
C ASN A 190 -4.20 1.83 -2.41
N ALA A 191 -2.96 1.38 -2.44
CA ALA A 191 -2.60 0.03 -2.00
C ALA A 191 -1.26 0.00 -1.27
N VAL A 192 -1.14 -0.95 -0.33
CA VAL A 192 0.15 -1.32 0.26
C VAL A 192 0.88 -2.22 -0.73
N LEU A 193 2.09 -1.81 -1.11
CA LEU A 193 2.95 -2.50 -2.06
C LEU A 193 4.23 -2.95 -1.36
N LEU A 194 4.55 -4.24 -1.43
CA LEU A 194 5.83 -4.79 -1.01
C LEU A 194 6.79 -4.82 -2.20
N VAL A 195 7.95 -4.20 -2.04
CA VAL A 195 9.04 -4.17 -3.02
C VAL A 195 10.22 -4.98 -2.48
N TYR A 196 10.71 -5.93 -3.26
CA TYR A 196 11.95 -6.66 -3.02
C TYR A 196 13.13 -5.95 -3.68
N HIS A 197 14.24 -5.79 -2.94
CA HIS A 197 15.47 -5.18 -3.44
C HIS A 197 16.54 -6.24 -3.67
N SER A 198 16.88 -6.49 -4.94
CA SER A 198 17.82 -7.52 -5.35
C SER A 198 19.28 -7.13 -5.18
N ASP A 199 19.56 -5.84 -4.93
CA ASP A 199 20.88 -5.30 -4.57
C ASP A 199 21.15 -5.31 -3.05
N ASN A 200 20.19 -5.78 -2.24
CA ASN A 200 20.23 -5.83 -0.78
C ASN A 200 20.33 -4.44 -0.10
N MET A 201 19.75 -3.41 -0.72
CA MET A 201 19.73 -2.06 -0.14
C MET A 201 18.32 -1.48 -0.08
N ALA A 202 18.06 -0.63 0.91
CA ALA A 202 16.85 0.18 0.93
C ALA A 202 17.09 1.52 0.21
N HIS A 203 16.11 1.97 -0.58
CA HIS A 203 16.23 3.19 -1.39
C HIS A 203 15.50 4.41 -0.79
N GLY A 204 15.07 4.31 0.47
CA GLY A 204 14.40 5.36 1.23
C GLY A 204 13.15 5.89 0.53
N LYS A 205 13.24 7.10 -0.03
CA LYS A 205 12.13 7.75 -0.75
C LYS A 205 11.85 7.15 -2.13
N SER A 206 12.84 6.54 -2.75
CA SER A 206 12.69 5.86 -4.04
C SER A 206 12.39 4.39 -3.81
N ARG A 207 11.69 3.76 -4.75
CA ARG A 207 11.57 2.29 -4.79
C ARG A 207 12.85 1.63 -5.28
N GLY A 208 13.74 2.37 -5.94
CA GLY A 208 14.83 1.83 -6.74
C GLY A 208 14.49 1.82 -8.24
N ASP A 209 15.40 1.28 -9.04
CA ASP A 209 15.26 1.08 -10.48
C ASP A 209 14.42 -0.17 -10.74
N ILE A 210 13.14 0.07 -11.04
CA ILE A 210 12.13 -0.98 -11.20
C ILE A 210 12.52 -1.96 -12.31
N GLY A 211 12.49 -3.25 -11.97
CA GLY A 211 12.89 -4.35 -12.85
C GLY A 211 14.40 -4.61 -12.90
N VAL A 212 15.22 -3.75 -12.30
CA VAL A 212 16.69 -3.90 -12.27
C VAL A 212 17.17 -4.27 -10.87
N ASN A 213 17.04 -3.37 -9.89
CA ASN A 213 17.40 -3.62 -8.49
C ASN A 213 16.16 -3.70 -7.58
N ALA A 214 15.00 -3.23 -8.04
CA ALA A 214 13.76 -3.22 -7.26
C ALA A 214 12.62 -3.93 -8.00
N HIS A 215 11.85 -4.74 -7.28
CA HIS A 215 10.83 -5.60 -7.86
C HIS A 215 9.55 -5.60 -7.01
N HIS A 216 8.43 -5.15 -7.56
CA HIS A 216 7.14 -5.24 -6.88
C HIS A 216 6.72 -6.71 -6.73
N GLN A 217 6.53 -7.19 -5.50
CA GLN A 217 6.28 -8.61 -5.23
C GLN A 217 4.86 -8.90 -4.77
N LEU A 218 4.37 -8.16 -3.76
CA LEU A 218 3.03 -8.35 -3.20
C LEU A 218 2.29 -7.02 -3.15
N ILE A 219 0.96 -7.08 -3.24
CA ILE A 219 0.09 -5.90 -3.12
C ILE A 219 -1.20 -6.23 -2.37
N ALA A 220 -1.66 -5.29 -1.54
CA ALA A 220 -2.94 -5.34 -0.84
C ALA A 220 -3.67 -4.01 -0.99
N ARG A 221 -4.90 -4.05 -1.52
CA ARG A 221 -5.74 -2.87 -1.80
C ARG A 221 -7.04 -2.98 -1.00
N PRO A 222 -7.43 -1.95 -0.21
CA PRO A 222 -8.78 -1.85 0.34
C PRO A 222 -9.83 -1.95 -0.77
N LYS A 223 -11.00 -2.52 -0.45
CA LYS A 223 -12.13 -2.63 -1.38
C LYS A 223 -13.04 -1.42 -1.30
#